data_AF-A0A1H9Y747-F1
#
_entry.id   AF-A0A1H9Y747-F1
#
_cell.length_a   1.000
_cell.length_b   1.000
_cell.length_c   1.000
_cell.angle_alpha   90.00
_cell.angle_beta   90.00
_cell.angle_gamma   90.00
#
_symmetry.space_group_name_H-M   'P 1'
#
loop_
_entity.id
_entity.type
_entity.pdbx_description
1 polymer ?
#
loop_
_entity_poly.entity_id
_entity_poly.type
_entity_poly.pdbx_seq_one_letter_code
_entity_poly.pdbx_strand_id
1 'polypeptide(L)'
;MKKYIIFAVSFVVLYALFQVLSGMVLTYIYTPDLEEAWTKSGNLSQEAVLLSDRQSLLLPFIFAFVSASLAYFIPQKTSKNASSN
;
A
#
# COMPACT_ATOMS: atom_id res chain seq x y z
N MET A 1 -0.66 22.91 -12.83
CA MET A 1 0.43 22.41 -11.94
C MET A 1 0.02 22.42 -10.46
N LYS A 2 -0.25 23.58 -9.81
CA LYS A 2 -0.54 23.64 -8.36
C LYS A 2 -1.72 22.77 -7.87
N LYS A 3 -2.87 22.78 -8.56
CA LYS A 3 -4.05 21.99 -8.18
C LYS A 3 -3.80 20.47 -8.23
N TYR A 4 -2.99 20.03 -9.19
CA TYR A 4 -2.60 18.62 -9.33
C TYR A 4 -1.66 18.19 -8.20
N ILE A 5 -0.69 19.03 -7.85
CA ILE A 5 0.23 18.75 -6.74
C ILE A 5 -0.54 18.61 -5.41
N ILE A 6 -1.50 19.50 -5.15
CA ILE A 6 -2.34 19.43 -3.95
C ILE A 6 -3.13 18.12 -3.92
N PHE A 7 -3.75 17.72 -5.04
CA PHE A 7 -4.44 16.45 -5.16
C PHE A 7 -3.51 15.25 -4.92
N ALA A 8 -2.34 15.23 -5.56
CA ALA A 8 -1.40 14.13 -5.45
C ALA A 8 -0.88 13.95 -4.01
N VAL A 9 -0.56 15.05 -3.33
CA VAL A 9 -0.14 15.02 -1.92
C VAL A 9 -1.27 14.50 -1.02
N SER A 10 -2.49 15.02 -1.17
CA SER A 10 -3.65 14.53 -0.41
C SER A 10 -3.92 13.04 -0.67
N PHE A 11 -3.77 12.59 -1.91
CA PHE A 11 -3.93 11.19 -2.28
C PHE A 11 -2.89 10.30 -1.61
N VAL A 12 -1.61 10.70 -1.60
CA VAL A 12 -0.53 9.93 -0.95
C VAL A 12 -0.79 9.80 0.56
N VAL A 13 -1.22 10.89 1.22
CA VAL A 13 -1.55 10.86 2.65
C VAL A 13 -2.69 9.88 2.94
N LEU A 14 -3.78 9.95 2.16
CA LEU A 14 -4.90 9.02 2.30
C LEU A 14 -4.52 7.57 1.99
N TYR A 15 -3.69 7.35 0.97
CA TYR A 15 -3.18 6.03 0.62
C TYR A 15 -2.34 5.42 1.75
N ALA A 16 -1.46 6.21 2.36
CA ALA A 16 -0.64 5.77 3.49
C ALA A 16 -1.52 5.40 4.70
N LEU A 17 -2.51 6.24 5.04
CA LEU A 17 -3.47 5.94 6.10
C LEU A 17 -4.24 4.65 5.83
N PHE A 18 -4.71 4.46 4.59
CA PHE A 18 -5.41 3.24 4.19
C PHE A 18 -4.53 1.99 4.30
N GLN A 19 -3.27 2.07 3.88
CA GLN A 19 -2.29 0.98 4.00
C GLN A 19 -2.12 0.57 5.47
N VAL A 20 -1.90 1.53 6.37
CA VAL A 20 -1.73 1.27 7.81
C VAL A 20 -2.98 0.62 8.41
N LEU A 21 -4.17 1.17 8.12
CA LEU A 21 -5.43 0.62 8.63
C LEU A 21 -5.71 -0.79 8.10
N SER A 22 -5.47 -1.02 6.80
CA SER A 22 -5.60 -2.35 6.19
C SER A 22 -4.64 -3.36 6.83
N GLY A 23 -3.38 -2.95 7.05
CA GLY A 23 -2.39 -3.75 7.77
C GLY A 23 -2.84 -4.10 9.19
N MET A 24 -3.38 -3.14 9.93
CA MET A 24 -3.93 -3.38 11.27
C MET A 24 -5.10 -4.38 11.25
N VAL A 25 -6.02 -4.24 10.30
CA VAL A 25 -7.13 -5.17 10.12
C VAL A 25 -6.62 -6.57 9.79
N LEU A 26 -5.62 -6.68 8.92
CA LEU A 26 -5.03 -7.96 8.57
C LEU A 26 -4.37 -8.63 9.79
N THR A 27 -3.63 -7.87 10.60
CA THR A 27 -3.05 -8.36 11.85
C THR A 27 -4.12 -8.75 12.87
N TYR A 28 -5.24 -8.04 12.92
CA TYR A 28 -6.35 -8.37 13.81
C TYR A 28 -7.04 -9.69 13.42
N ILE A 29 -7.17 -9.96 12.11
CA ILE A 29 -7.84 -11.16 11.59
C ILE A 29 -6.88 -12.37 11.52
N TYR A 30 -5.57 -12.12 11.40
CA TYR A 30 -4.56 -13.15 11.30
C TYR A 30 -4.20 -13.72 12.68
N THR A 31 -4.46 -15.01 12.90
CA THR A 31 -3.97 -15.73 14.09
C THR A 31 -2.60 -16.35 13.77
N PRO A 32 -1.51 -15.92 14.42
CA PRO A 32 -0.19 -16.48 14.15
C PRO A 32 -0.07 -17.89 14.74
N ASP A 33 0.48 -18.82 13.97
CA ASP A 33 0.89 -20.14 14.48
C ASP A 33 2.22 -19.99 15.25
N LEU A 34 2.12 -20.01 16.58
CA LEU A 34 3.28 -19.82 17.45
C LEU A 34 4.16 -21.07 17.54
N GLU A 35 3.58 -22.27 17.38
CA GLU A 35 4.31 -23.54 17.48
C GLU A 35 5.21 -23.74 16.26
N GLU A 36 4.66 -23.45 15.07
CA GLU A 36 5.41 -23.45 13.82
C GLU A 36 6.51 -22.37 13.83
N ALA A 37 6.20 -21.16 14.31
CA ALA A 37 7.15 -20.06 14.39
C ALA A 37 8.31 -20.37 15.36
N TRP A 38 8.02 -20.97 16.52
CA TRP A 38 9.02 -21.36 17.50
C TRP A 38 9.96 -22.45 16.96
N THR A 39 9.40 -23.47 16.31
CA THR A 39 10.19 -24.55 15.70
C THR A 39 11.10 -24.04 14.60
N LYS A 40 10.63 -23.08 13.79
CA LYS A 40 11.46 -22.42 12.77
C LYS A 40 12.58 -21.60 13.40
N SER A 41 12.32 -20.89 14.49
CA SER A 41 13.31 -20.03 15.15
C SER A 41 14.57 -20.77 15.63
N GLY A 42 14.44 -22.02 16.09
CA GLY A 42 15.57 -22.84 16.52
C GLY A 42 16.48 -23.34 15.39
N ASN A 43 16.04 -23.21 14.14
CA ASN A 43 16.75 -23.67 12.95
C ASN A 43 17.25 -22.50 12.06
N LEU A 44 17.08 -21.26 12.52
CA LEU A 44 17.58 -20.07 11.81
C LEU A 44 19.08 -19.88 12.03
N SER A 45 19.79 -19.40 11.00
CA SER A 45 21.20 -19.00 11.12
C SER A 45 21.36 -17.94 12.21
N GLN A 46 22.42 -18.06 13.03
CA GLN A 46 22.76 -17.09 14.08
C GLN A 46 23.03 -15.67 13.55
N GLU A 47 23.28 -15.56 12.25
CA GLU A 47 23.37 -14.28 11.56
C GLU A 47 21.99 -13.84 11.10
N ALA A 48 21.43 -12.86 11.80
CA ALA A 48 20.28 -12.12 11.30
C ALA A 48 20.70 -11.42 10.00
N VAL A 49 20.27 -11.95 8.86
CA VAL A 49 20.40 -11.27 7.57
C VAL A 49 19.43 -10.08 7.59
N LEU A 50 19.88 -8.96 8.17
CA LEU A 50 19.15 -7.70 8.27
C LEU A 50 18.76 -7.15 6.89
N LEU A 51 19.49 -7.54 5.85
CA LEU A 51 19.15 -7.35 4.43
C LEU A 51 18.77 -8.68 3.80
N SER A 52 17.71 -9.32 4.30
CA SER A 52 17.12 -10.42 3.54
C SER A 52 16.53 -9.82 2.27
N ASP A 53 17.05 -10.29 1.14
CA ASP A 53 16.81 -9.88 -0.23
C ASP A 53 15.41 -9.26 -0.46
N ARG A 54 15.38 -7.95 -0.69
CA ARG A 54 14.28 -7.21 -1.34
C ARG A 54 12.88 -7.41 -0.74
N GLN A 55 12.60 -6.79 0.41
CA GLN A 55 11.26 -6.22 0.62
C GLN A 55 11.04 -5.17 -0.49
N SER A 56 10.47 -5.62 -1.61
CA SER A 56 10.35 -4.83 -2.83
C SER A 56 9.33 -3.72 -2.62
N LEU A 57 9.81 -2.55 -2.16
CA LEU A 57 9.01 -1.32 -2.05
C LEU A 57 8.38 -0.93 -3.39
N LEU A 58 8.86 -1.49 -4.51
CA LEU A 58 8.30 -1.29 -5.85
C LEU A 58 6.82 -1.66 -5.94
N LEU A 59 6.37 -2.74 -5.30
CA LEU A 59 4.97 -3.16 -5.36
C LEU A 59 4.02 -2.09 -4.78
N PRO A 60 4.21 -1.62 -3.54
CA PRO A 60 3.46 -0.49 -2.99
C PRO A 60 3.49 0.75 -3.90
N PHE A 61 4.64 1.09 -4.48
CA PHE A 61 4.75 2.25 -5.38
C PHE A 61 3.96 2.07 -6.68
N ILE A 62 3.97 0.87 -7.27
CA ILE A 62 3.17 0.56 -8.47
C ILE A 62 1.68 0.72 -8.15
N PHE A 63 1.21 0.17 -7.04
CA PHE A 63 -0.19 0.31 -6.65
C PHE A 63 -0.56 1.76 -6.34
N ALA A 64 0.30 2.50 -5.63
CA ALA A 64 0.09 3.92 -5.38
C ALA A 64 -0.04 4.71 -6.69
N PHE A 65 0.82 4.44 -7.69
CA PHE A 65 0.79 5.09 -8.99
C PHE A 65 -0.49 4.77 -9.79
N VAL A 66 -0.89 3.50 -9.83
CA VAL A 66 -2.12 3.06 -10.50
C VAL A 66 -3.34 3.69 -9.83
N SER A 67 -3.42 3.63 -8.51
CA SER A 67 -4.54 4.20 -7.77
C SER A 67 -4.61 5.74 -7.91
N ALA A 68 -3.48 6.44 -7.90
CA ALA A 68 -3.44 7.89 -8.15
C ALA A 68 -3.92 8.24 -9.57
N SER A 69 -3.51 7.44 -10.56
CA SER A 69 -3.94 7.61 -11.96
C SER A 69 -5.45 7.42 -12.09
N LEU A 70 -6.00 6.33 -11.52
CA LEU A 70 -7.44 6.09 -11.52
C LEU A 70 -8.21 7.19 -10.80
N ALA A 71 -7.77 7.60 -9.60
CA ALA A 71 -8.43 8.63 -8.82
C ALA A 71 -8.45 10.00 -9.52
N TYR A 72 -7.45 10.29 -10.37
CA TYR A 72 -7.41 11.52 -11.15
C TYR A 72 -8.28 11.44 -12.42
N PHE A 73 -8.23 10.32 -13.16
CA PHE A 73 -8.92 10.19 -14.44
C PHE A 73 -10.41 9.83 -14.34
N ILE A 74 -10.82 9.08 -13.31
CA ILE A 74 -12.22 8.66 -13.14
C ILE A 74 -13.16 9.87 -13.00
N PRO A 75 -12.90 10.85 -12.11
CA PRO A 75 -13.76 12.03 -11.99
C PRO A 75 -13.75 12.89 -13.26
N GLN A 76 -12.60 12.98 -13.94
CA GLN A 76 -12.44 13.80 -15.14
C GLN A 76 -13.27 13.28 -16.33
N LYS A 77 -13.39 11.95 -16.48
CA LYS A 77 -14.21 11.33 -17.51
C LYS A 77 -15.72 11.45 -17.22
N THR A 78 -16.12 11.32 -15.96
CA THR A 78 -17.52 11.45 -15.52
C THR A 78 -18.03 12.89 -15.59
N SER A 79 -17.20 13.87 -15.21
CA SER A 79 -17.57 15.29 -15.28
C SER A 79 -17.70 15.83 -16.70
N LYS A 80 -16.93 15.30 -17.67
CA LYS A 80 -17.00 15.71 -19.07
C LYS A 80 -18.29 15.23 -19.75
N ASN A 81 -18.80 14.07 -19.34
CA ASN A 81 -20.07 13.53 -19.83
C ASN A 81 -21.29 14.23 -19.20
N ALA A 82 -21.17 14.76 -17.98
CA ALA A 82 -22.25 15.49 -17.30
C ALA A 82 -22.50 16.90 -17.86
N SER A 83 -21.52 17.49 -18.56
CA SER A 83 -21.63 18.84 -19.16
C SER A 83 -22.02 18.83 -20.64
N SER A 84 -22.22 17.65 -21.24
CA SER A 84 -22.56 17.48 -22.66
C SER A 84 -24.00 16.99 -22.90
N ASN A 85 -24.84 16.95 -21.86
CA ASN A 85 -26.27 16.68 -21.95
C ASN A 85 -27.06 17.92 -21.52
#